data_AF-A0A232FGV5-F1
#
_entry.id   AF-A0A232FGV5-F1
#
_cell.length_a   1.000
_cell.length_b   1.000
_cell.length_c   1.000
_cell.angle_alpha   90.00
_cell.angle_beta   90.00
_cell.angle_gamma   90.00
#
_symmetry.space_group_name_H-M   'P 1'
#
loop_
_entity.id
_entity.type
_entity.pdbx_description
1 polymer ?
#
loop_
_entity_poly.entity_id
_entity_poly.type
_entity_poly.pdbx_seq_one_letter_code
_entity_poly.pdbx_strand_id
1 'polypeptide(L)' 'MTGRGKGGKGLGKGGAKRHRKVLRDNIQGITKPAIRRLARRGGVKRISGLIYEETRLRMRSSVLFW' A
#
# COMPACT_ATOMS: atom_id res chain seq x y z
N MET A 1 -28.84 -23.77 -0.31
CA MET A 1 -28.14 -22.66 0.38
C MET A 1 -27.43 -23.29 1.57
N THR A 2 -26.11 -23.32 1.67
CA THR A 2 -25.23 -22.21 2.10
C THR A 2 -23.81 -22.34 1.52
N GLY A 3 -23.16 -21.20 1.29
CA GLY A 3 -22.03 -21.02 0.37
C GLY A 3 -20.74 -21.81 0.66
N ARG A 4 -20.20 -22.41 -0.40
CA ARG A 4 -18.80 -22.83 -0.49
C ARG A 4 -17.94 -21.58 -0.50
N GLY A 5 -17.30 -21.28 0.63
CA GLY A 5 -16.47 -20.10 0.82
C GLY A 5 -15.34 -20.01 -0.22
N LYS A 6 -15.04 -18.78 -0.65
CA LYS A 6 -13.95 -18.47 -1.59
C LYS A 6 -12.60 -18.86 -0.99
N GLY A 7 -11.87 -19.72 -1.71
CA GLY A 7 -10.42 -19.92 -1.68
C GLY A 7 -9.70 -19.56 -0.38
N GLY A 8 -9.53 -20.55 0.49
CA GLY A 8 -8.47 -20.52 1.50
C GLY A 8 -7.11 -20.37 0.81
N LYS A 9 -6.27 -19.48 1.34
CA LYS A 9 -5.01 -19.07 0.74
C LYS A 9 -4.00 -20.20 0.84
N GLY A 10 -3.99 -21.09 -0.15
CA GLY A 10 -2.84 -21.93 -0.43
C GLY A 10 -1.63 -21.00 -0.60
N LEU A 11 -0.55 -21.27 0.13
CA LEU A 11 0.74 -20.63 -0.08
C LEU A 11 1.33 -21.17 -1.39
N GLY A 12 0.73 -20.77 -2.51
CA GLY A 12 1.20 -21.09 -3.84
C GLY A 12 2.53 -20.41 -4.06
N LYS A 13 3.59 -21.23 -4.12
CA LYS A 13 4.96 -20.96 -4.58
C LYS A 13 5.42 -19.50 -4.43
N GLY A 14 6.19 -19.25 -3.37
CA GLY A 14 6.97 -18.01 -3.21
C GLY A 14 7.76 -17.71 -4.47
N GLY A 15 7.27 -16.74 -5.25
CA GLY A 15 7.92 -16.34 -6.49
C GLY A 15 9.32 -15.82 -6.21
N ALA A 16 10.27 -16.20 -7.07
CA ALA A 16 11.65 -15.76 -7.03
C ALA A 16 11.75 -14.25 -6.75
N LYS A 17 12.72 -13.85 -5.91
CA LYS A 17 12.96 -12.45 -5.56
C LYS A 17 13.15 -11.65 -6.85
N ARG A 18 12.19 -10.79 -7.19
CA ARG A 18 12.27 -9.91 -8.36
C ARG A 18 13.29 -8.81 -8.08
N HIS A 19 14.25 -8.65 -8.98
CA HIS A 19 15.19 -7.52 -8.96
C HIS A 19 14.42 -6.18 -9.01
N ARG A 20 14.84 -5.23 -8.15
CA ARG A 20 14.18 -3.92 -7.97
C ARG A 20 14.37 -3.05 -9.21
N LYS A 21 13.28 -2.58 -9.82
CA LYS A 21 13.34 -1.48 -10.79
C LYS A 21 13.56 -0.14 -10.06
N VAL A 22 14.49 0.65 -10.57
CA VAL A 22 14.98 1.98 -10.12
C VAL A 22 14.86 2.88 -11.37
N LEU A 23 14.48 4.17 -11.41
CA LEU A 23 13.91 5.18 -10.49
C LEU A 23 12.46 5.48 -10.94
N ARG A 24 11.59 5.97 -10.04
CA ARG A 24 10.25 6.48 -10.40
C ARG A 24 10.02 7.82 -9.71
N ASP A 25 9.30 8.71 -10.38
CA ASP A 25 8.92 10.02 -9.84
C ASP A 25 8.27 9.90 -8.45
N ASN A 26 8.84 10.62 -7.48
CA ASN A 26 8.59 10.43 -6.05
C ASN A 26 7.13 10.71 -5.64
N ILE A 27 6.43 11.62 -6.33
CA ILE A 27 5.07 12.02 -5.97
C ILE A 27 4.06 10.93 -6.36
N GLN A 28 4.15 10.39 -7.58
CA GLN A 28 3.27 9.31 -8.02
C GLN A 28 3.72 7.93 -7.50
N GLY A 29 4.98 7.81 -7.08
CA GLY A 29 5.52 6.62 -6.40
C GLY A 29 4.78 6.28 -5.10
N ILE A 30 4.17 7.28 -4.44
CA ILE A 30 3.25 7.07 -3.31
C ILE A 30 1.87 6.65 -3.84
N THR A 31 1.79 5.38 -4.19
CA THR A 31 0.58 4.75 -4.74
C THR A 31 -0.45 4.43 -3.65
N LYS A 32 -1.75 4.37 -4.00
CA LYS A 32 -2.84 3.92 -3.10
C LYS A 32 -2.53 2.63 -2.32
N PRO A 33 -1.95 1.56 -2.92
CA PRO A 33 -1.57 0.37 -2.16
C PRO A 33 -0.40 0.61 -1.17
N ALA A 34 0.52 1.55 -1.44
CA ALA A 34 1.57 1.91 -0.49
C ALA A 34 0.99 2.57 0.77
N ILE A 35 0.07 3.53 0.59
CA ILE A 35 -0.66 4.18 1.69
C ILE A 35 -1.45 3.14 2.49
N ARG A 36 -2.13 2.22 1.81
CA ARG A 36 -2.85 1.12 2.48
C ARG A 36 -1.88 0.24 3.30
N ARG A 37 -0.71 -0.12 2.78
CA ARG A 37 0.28 -0.91 3.54
C ARG A 37 0.80 -0.18 4.77
N LEU A 38 1.01 1.13 4.69
CA LEU A 38 1.43 1.95 5.82
C LEU A 38 0.35 2.03 6.88
N ALA A 39 -0.87 2.38 6.48
CA ALA A 39 -2.02 2.47 7.38
C ALA A 39 -2.29 1.12 8.06
N ARG A 40 -2.17 0.00 7.35
CA ARG A 40 -2.34 -1.33 7.93
C ARG A 40 -1.23 -1.71 8.90
N ARG A 41 0.05 -1.35 8.63
CA ARG A 41 1.13 -1.47 9.62
C ARG A 41 0.86 -0.63 10.87
N GLY A 42 0.26 0.55 10.70
CA GLY A 42 -0.16 1.42 11.80
C GLY A 42 -1.49 1.04 12.46
N GLY A 43 -2.07 -0.15 12.20
CA GLY A 43 -3.29 -0.61 12.85
C GLY A 43 -4.60 0.03 12.35
N VAL A 44 -4.58 0.78 11.25
CA VAL A 44 -5.76 1.47 10.72
C VAL A 44 -6.72 0.49 10.03
N LYS A 45 -7.86 0.25 10.67
CA LYS A 45 -8.90 -0.70 10.22
C LYS A 45 -9.67 -0.22 8.98
N ARG A 46 -10.13 1.05 8.96
CA ARG A 46 -10.88 1.67 7.85
C ARG A 46 -10.17 2.94 7.37
N ILE A 47 -10.15 3.16 6.06
CA ILE A 47 -9.48 4.31 5.43
C ILE A 47 -10.50 4.98 4.50
N SER A 48 -10.72 6.28 4.69
CA SER A 48 -11.55 7.10 3.81
C SER A 48 -10.82 7.46 2.51
N GLY A 49 -11.57 7.71 1.43
CA GLY A 49 -11.01 8.05 0.11
C GLY A 49 -10.25 9.37 0.07
N LEU A 50 -10.63 10.33 0.92
CA LEU A 50 -9.99 11.65 0.99
C LEU A 50 -8.54 11.57 1.52
N ILE A 51 -8.23 10.55 2.31
CA ILE A 51 -6.92 10.37 2.95
C ILE A 51 -5.79 10.11 1.94
N TYR A 52 -6.09 9.63 0.72
CA TYR A 52 -5.04 9.30 -0.25
C TYR A 52 -4.25 10.54 -0.69
N GLU A 53 -4.92 11.64 -1.01
CA GLU A 53 -4.24 12.86 -1.48
C GLU A 53 -3.61 13.63 -0.32
N GLU A 54 -4.28 13.70 0.83
CA GLU A 54 -3.75 14.34 2.03
C GLU A 54 -2.46 13.67 2.54
N THR A 55 -2.39 12.33 2.48
CA THR A 55 -1.18 11.58 2.86
C THR A 55 -0.01 11.84 1.91
N ARG A 56 -0.27 12.07 0.61
CA ARG A 56 0.77 12.41 -0.37
C ARG A 56 1.38 13.76 -0.09
N LEU A 57 0.54 14.76 0.22
CA LEU A 57 0.98 16.10 0.58
C LEU A 57 1.79 16.11 1.88
N ARG A 58 1.30 15.42 2.92
CA ARG A 58 2.03 15.28 4.20
C ARG A 58 3.40 14.65 4.00
N MET A 59 3.49 13.58 3.19
CA MET A 59 4.77 12.92 2.95
C MET A 59 5.76 13.81 2.22
N ARG A 60 5.30 14.58 1.21
CA ARG A 60 6.14 15.58 0.53
C ARG A 60 6.64 16.65 1.50
N SER A 61 5.77 17.19 2.35
CA SER A 61 6.18 18.21 3.32
C SER A 61 7.14 17.66 4.37
N SER A 62 6.94 16.42 4.82
CA SER A 62 7.80 15.80 5.84
C SER A 62 9.23 15.53 5.39
N VAL A 63 9.47 15.33 4.08
CA VAL A 63 10.82 15.15 3.53
C VAL A 63 11.49 16.46 3.14
N LEU A 64 10.77 17.58 3.18
CA LEU A 64 11.30 18.92 2.90
C LEU A 64 11.58 19.72 4.17
N PHE A 65 10.98 19.33 5.29
CA PHE A 65 11.10 20.00 6.59
C PHE A 65 11.96 19.22 7.60
N TRP A 66 12.73 18.25 7.10
CA TRP A 66 13.78 17.51 7.80
C TRP A 66 15.01 17.52 6.90
#